data_AF-A0A925I5P5-F1
#
_entry.id   AF-A0A925I5P5-F1
#
_cell.length_a   1.000
_cell.length_b   1.000
_cell.length_c   1.000
_cell.angle_alpha   90.00
_cell.angle_beta   90.00
_cell.angle_gamma   90.00
#
_symmetry.space_group_name_H-M   'P 1'
#
loop_
_entity.id
_entity.type
_entity.pdbx_description
1 polymer ?
#
loop_
_entity_poly.entity_id
_entity_poly.type
_entity_poly.pdbx_seq_one_letter_code
_entity_poly.pdbx_strand_id
1 'polypeptide(L)'
;MKIPLGYIARNLWARRLTTILTASGLALVSFVFATVLMLDQGLRTTLVTTGEADNVVLIRRAADTEVQSGIERPQAAIAASHAALAPERERG
;
A
#
# COMPACT_ATOMS: atom_id res chain seq x y z
N MET A 1 -12.79 39.84 -11.06
CA MET A 1 -14.17 39.67 -10.52
C MET A 1 -14.07 38.97 -9.17
N LYS A 2 -14.32 39.65 -8.06
CA LYS A 2 -14.33 39.02 -6.73
C LYS A 2 -15.71 38.43 -6.50
N ILE A 3 -15.86 37.12 -6.70
CA ILE A 3 -17.09 36.42 -6.33
C ILE A 3 -17.15 36.45 -4.79
N PRO A 4 -18.19 37.02 -4.17
CA PRO A 4 -18.28 37.06 -2.73
C PRO A 4 -18.52 35.63 -2.20
N LEU A 5 -17.46 35.00 -1.67
CA LEU A 5 -17.49 33.65 -1.09
C LEU A 5 -18.58 33.50 -0.01
N GLY A 6 -18.88 34.58 0.71
CA GLY A 6 -19.96 34.63 1.70
C GLY A 6 -21.36 34.40 1.12
N TYR A 7 -21.60 34.76 -0.16
CA TYR A 7 -22.88 34.50 -0.83
C TYR A 7 -23.02 33.02 -1.20
N ILE A 8 -21.94 32.40 -1.69
CA ILE A 8 -21.91 30.96 -2.01
C ILE A 8 -22.12 30.13 -0.75
N ALA A 9 -21.40 30.43 0.34
CA ALA A 9 -21.53 29.73 1.61
C ALA A 9 -22.96 29.83 2.20
N ARG A 10 -23.58 31.01 2.14
CA ARG A 10 -24.96 31.21 2.60
C ARG A 10 -25.98 30.47 1.74
N ASN A 11 -25.78 30.41 0.42
CA ASN A 11 -26.63 29.65 -0.49
C ASN A 11 -26.51 28.13 -0.28
N LEU A 12 -25.29 27.62 -0.03
CA LEU A 12 -25.05 26.23 0.34
C LEU A 12 -25.74 25.89 1.67
N TRP A 13 -25.70 26.80 2.64
CA TRP A 13 -26.39 26.62 3.93
C TRP A 13 -27.92 26.59 3.78
N ALA A 14 -28.47 27.44 2.90
CA ALA A 14 -29.89 27.46 2.60
C ALA A 14 -30.38 26.14 1.95
N ARG A 15 -29.51 25.43 1.21
CA ARG A 15 -29.81 24.14 0.56
C ARG A 15 -28.95 22.98 1.11
N ARG A 16 -28.64 23.03 2.40
CA ARG A 16 -27.74 22.09 3.09
C ARG A 16 -28.01 20.60 2.80
N LEU A 17 -29.28 20.21 2.69
CA LEU A 17 -29.66 18.81 2.52
C LEU A 17 -29.24 18.28 1.15
N THR A 18 -29.60 18.97 0.07
CA THR A 18 -29.21 18.60 -1.29
C THR A 18 -27.71 18.74 -1.51
N THR A 19 -27.09 19.79 -0.95
CA THR A 19 -25.64 19.99 -1.03
C THR A 19 -24.87 18.85 -0.36
N ILE A 20 -25.25 18.45 0.86
CA ILE A 20 -24.64 17.32 1.56
C ILE A 20 -24.83 16.07 0.72
N LEU A 21 -26.05 15.78 0.26
CA LEU A 21 -26.34 14.57 -0.53
C LEU A 21 -25.45 14.46 -1.79
N THR A 22 -25.26 15.56 -2.52
CA THR A 22 -24.37 15.59 -3.69
C THR A 22 -22.91 15.41 -3.30
N ALA A 23 -22.44 16.11 -2.27
CA ALA A 23 -21.06 15.99 -1.79
C ALA A 23 -20.77 14.57 -1.28
N SER A 24 -21.72 13.96 -0.58
CA SER A 24 -21.64 12.57 -0.11
C SER A 24 -21.53 11.58 -1.26
N GLY A 25 -22.33 11.76 -2.31
CA GLY A 25 -22.26 10.92 -3.51
C GLY A 25 -20.88 10.98 -4.16
N LEU A 26 -20.34 12.18 -4.34
CA LEU A 26 -18.99 12.36 -4.89
C LEU A 26 -17.91 11.76 -3.97
N ALA A 27 -18.01 12.01 -2.65
CA ALA A 27 -17.06 11.51 -1.67
C ALA A 27 -17.05 9.97 -1.63
N LEU A 28 -18.22 9.33 -1.67
CA LEU A 28 -18.33 7.87 -1.67
C LEU A 28 -17.69 7.26 -2.92
N VAL A 29 -17.95 7.83 -4.10
CA VAL A 29 -17.36 7.35 -5.35
C VAL A 29 -15.83 7.49 -5.32
N SER A 30 -15.31 8.64 -4.89
CA SER A 30 -13.87 8.86 -4.76
C SER A 30 -13.22 7.91 -3.74
N PHE A 31 -13.90 7.62 -2.62
CA PHE A 31 -13.42 6.69 -1.60
C PHE A 31 -13.29 5.26 -2.13
N VAL A 32 -14.31 4.76 -2.83
CA VAL A 32 -14.27 3.42 -3.44
C VAL A 32 -13.16 3.35 -4.48
N PHE A 33 -13.03 4.38 -5.32
CA PHE A 33 -11.99 4.43 -6.35
C PHE A 33 -10.59 4.38 -5.74
N ALA A 34 -10.35 5.18 -4.70
CA ALA A 34 -9.07 5.16 -3.96
C ALA A 34 -8.79 3.77 -3.35
N THR A 35 -9.78 3.14 -2.74
CA THR A 35 -9.64 1.81 -2.14
C THR A 35 -9.23 0.76 -3.18
N VAL A 36 -9.83 0.77 -4.38
CA VAL A 36 -9.48 -0.16 -5.46
C VAL A 36 -8.07 0.08 -5.98
N LEU A 37 -7.64 1.34 -6.10
CA LEU A 37 -6.26 1.66 -6.50
C LEU A 37 -5.24 1.21 -5.45
N MET A 38 -5.54 1.40 -4.16
CA MET A 38 -4.69 0.91 -3.08
C MET A 38 -4.60 -0.62 -3.08
N LEU A 39 -5.69 -1.32 -3.41
CA LEU A 39 -5.69 -2.77 -3.56
C LEU A 39 -4.87 -3.24 -4.77
N ASP A 40 -5.01 -2.59 -5.95
CA ASP A 40 -4.18 -2.89 -7.12
C ASP A 40 -2.69 -2.72 -6.82
N GLN A 41 -2.32 -1.63 -6.14
CA GLN A 41 -0.95 -1.42 -5.70
C GLN A 41 -0.49 -2.48 -4.68
N GLY A 42 -1.27 -2.76 -3.64
CA GLY A 42 -0.92 -3.75 -2.63
C GLY A 42 -0.74 -5.16 -3.20
N LEU A 43 -1.60 -5.54 -4.15
CA LEU A 43 -1.51 -6.82 -4.86
C LEU A 43 -0.29 -6.87 -5.80
N ARG A 44 -0.02 -5.80 -6.56
CA ARG A 44 1.18 -5.73 -7.40
C ARG A 44 2.45 -5.84 -6.57
N THR A 45 2.53 -5.13 -5.45
CA THR A 45 3.68 -5.23 -4.54
C THR A 45 3.84 -6.67 -4.08
N THR A 46 2.83 -7.30 -3.50
CA THR A 46 2.97 -8.69 -3.00
C THR A 46 3.25 -9.73 -4.09
N LEU A 47 2.66 -9.58 -5.28
CA LEU A 47 2.90 -10.49 -6.41
C LEU A 47 4.29 -10.30 -7.04
N VAL A 48 4.82 -9.08 -7.09
CA VAL A 48 6.18 -8.83 -7.58
C VAL A 48 7.22 -9.24 -6.54
N THR A 49 7.01 -8.91 -5.26
CA THR A 49 7.94 -9.27 -4.17
C THR A 49 8.09 -10.78 -3.97
N THR A 50 7.13 -11.60 -4.41
CA THR A 50 7.25 -13.08 -4.34
C THR A 50 7.79 -13.72 -5.62
N GLY A 51 7.83 -12.99 -6.74
CA GLY A 51 8.14 -13.54 -8.06
C GLY A 51 9.37 -12.94 -8.76
N GLU A 52 10.09 -12.02 -8.11
CA GLU A 52 11.29 -11.42 -8.70
C GLU A 52 12.46 -12.42 -8.71
N ALA A 53 13.12 -12.58 -9.87
CA ALA A 53 14.21 -13.54 -10.06
C ALA A 53 15.45 -13.26 -9.20
N ASP A 54 15.55 -12.05 -8.65
CA ASP A 54 16.62 -11.62 -7.74
C ASP A 54 16.32 -11.93 -6.26
N ASN A 55 15.15 -12.51 -5.95
CA ASN A 55 14.85 -12.96 -4.59
C ASN A 55 15.57 -14.28 -4.28
N VAL A 56 16.38 -14.26 -3.21
CA VAL A 56 17.13 -15.45 -2.79
C VAL A 56 16.38 -16.20 -1.70
N VAL A 57 16.04 -17.46 -1.97
CA VAL A 57 15.46 -18.37 -0.99
C VAL A 57 16.57 -19.09 -0.23
N LEU A 58 16.58 -18.95 1.10
CA LEU A 58 17.53 -19.62 1.99
C LEU A 58 16.82 -20.71 2.78
N ILE A 59 17.28 -21.96 2.65
CA ILE A 59 16.75 -23.10 3.40
C ILE A 59 17.82 -23.54 4.40
N ARG A 60 17.48 -23.60 5.70
CA ARG A 60 18.39 -24.17 6.70
C ARG A 60 18.52 -25.68 6.47
N ARG A 61 19.68 -26.25 6.73
CA ARG A 61 19.97 -27.69 6.54
C ARG A 61 19.03 -28.65 7.30
N ALA A 62 18.32 -28.15 8.32
CA ALA A 62 17.34 -28.90 9.13
C ALA A 62 15.88 -28.44 8.91
N ALA A 63 15.56 -27.86 7.75
CA ALA A 63 14.19 -27.62 7.32
C ALA A 63 13.84 -28.61 6.21
N ASP A 64 12.86 -29.47 6.46
CA ASP A 64 12.40 -30.47 5.49
C ASP A 64 11.63 -29.84 4.32
N THR A 65 11.13 -28.60 4.48
CA THR A 65 10.33 -27.90 3.46
C THR A 65 10.56 -26.39 3.49
N GLU A 66 10.34 -25.73 2.36
CA GLU A 66 10.36 -24.26 2.19
C GLU A 66 9.32 -23.54 3.08
N VAL A 67 8.24 -24.24 3.46
CA VAL A 67 7.17 -23.71 4.31
C VAL A 67 7.66 -23.47 5.75
N GLN A 68 8.77 -24.09 6.16
CA GLN A 68 9.33 -23.91 7.49
C GLN A 68 10.16 -22.62 7.58
N SER A 69 9.47 -21.49 7.58
CA SER A 69 10.05 -20.14 7.72
C SER A 69 10.53 -19.88 9.14
N GLY A 70 11.81 -20.13 9.41
CA GLY A 70 12.46 -19.80 10.67
C GLY A 70 13.97 -20.06 10.68
N ILE A 71 14.75 -18.99 10.78
CA ILE A 71 16.22 -19.01 10.90
C ILE A 71 16.66 -18.35 12.21
N GLU A 72 17.73 -18.85 12.83
CA GLU A 72 18.28 -18.21 14.03
C GLU A 72 19.03 -16.93 13.65
N ARG A 73 18.94 -15.89 14.49
CA ARG A 73 19.62 -14.59 14.27
C ARG A 73 21.10 -14.69 13.85
N PRO A 74 21.95 -15.54 14.46
CA PRO A 74 23.34 -15.70 14.00
C PRO A 74 23.45 -16.27 12.56
N GLN A 75 22.56 -17.18 12.16
CA GLN A 75 22.54 -17.73 10.81
C GLN A 75 22.04 -16.71 9.79
N ALA A 76 21.07 -15.87 10.17
CA ALA A 76 20.61 -14.74 9.36
C ALA A 76 21.73 -13.72 9.11
N ALA A 77 22.55 -13.43 10.12
CA ALA A 77 23.67 -12.48 10.01
C ALA A 77 24.75 -12.99 9.05
N ILE A 78 25.04 -14.30 9.06
CA ILE A 78 25.99 -14.92 8.11
C ILE A 78 25.46 -14.81 6.68
N ALA A 79 24.18 -15.13 6.45
CA ALA A 79 23.57 -14.99 5.13
C ALA A 79 23.64 -13.54 4.64
N ALA A 80 23.19 -12.57 5.45
CA ALA A 80 23.20 -11.14 5.10
C ALA A 80 24.59 -10.56 4.81
N SER A 81 25.66 -11.17 5.35
CA SER A 81 27.04 -10.77 5.08
C SER A 81 27.58 -11.21 3.71
N HIS A 82 26.84 -12.06 2.99
CA HIS A 82 27.26 -12.59 1.70
C HIS A 82 27.18 -11.52 0.61
N ALA A 83 28.31 -11.24 -0.07
CA ALA A 83 28.46 -10.13 -1.01
C ALA A 83 27.52 -10.15 -2.23
N ALA A 84 26.92 -11.31 -2.53
CA ALA A 84 25.93 -11.45 -3.61
C ALA A 84 24.49 -11.07 -3.20
N LEU A 85 24.23 -10.84 -1.91
CA LEU A 85 22.90 -10.44 -1.41
C LEU A 85 22.84 -8.91 -1.28
N ALA A 86 21.86 -8.30 -1.94
CA ALA A 86 21.57 -6.89 -1.74
C ALA A 86 20.74 -6.71 -0.44
N PRO A 87 21.03 -5.68 0.38
CA PRO A 87 20.13 -5.30 1.46
C PRO A 87 18.79 -4.86 0.88
N GLU A 88 17.69 -5.27 1.52
CA GLU A 88 16.34 -4.91 1.12
C GLU A 88 16.21 -3.39 1.05
N ARG A 89 15.98 -2.87 -0.16
CA ARG A 89 15.76 -1.44 -0.38
C ARG A 89 14.29 -1.17 -0.20
N GLU A 90 13.93 -0.48 0.89
CA GLU A 90 12.62 0.15 1.05
C GLU A 90 12.40 1.14 -0.11
N ARG A 91 11.79 0.68 -1.21
CA ARG A 91 11.22 1.57 -2.21
C ARG A 91 9.78 1.87 -1.79
N GLY A 92 9.60 3.06 -1.22
CA GLY A 92 8.30 3.62 -0.88
C GLY A 92 7.42 3.91 -2.09
#